data_AF-A0A9X2J2G6-F1
#
_entry.id   AF-A0A9X2J2G6-F1
#
_cell.length_a   1.000
_cell.length_b   1.000
_cell.length_c   1.000
_cell.angle_alpha   90.00
_cell.angle_beta   90.00
_cell.angle_gamma   90.00
#
_symmetry.space_group_name_H-M   'P 1'
#
loop_
_entity.id
_entity.type
_entity.pdbx_description
1 polymer ?
#
loop_
_entity_poly.entity_id
_entity_poly.type
_entity_poly.pdbx_seq_one_letter_code
_entity_poly.pdbx_strand_id
1 'polypeptide(L)'
;MTVISQAITDIAGTPEVDSIRFATYAIRESAEGTALVTTKVHTYQPDEDGVLTTGDLDPGPAKVMIGARAYAIEIPDSATPIQLWPLIEAALPVPISEEATAVRNGGGFARGQVMTAAEYSALTSVTTPDPGSMFFVY
;
A
#
# COMPACT_ATOMS: atom_id res chain seq x y z
N MET A 1 -18.81 -13.18 -0.78
CA MET A 1 -17.76 -14.19 -1.06
C MET A 1 -17.10 -13.86 -2.37
N THR A 2 -15.79 -14.14 -2.53
CA THR A 2 -14.98 -13.62 -3.64
C THR A 2 -14.00 -14.65 -4.17
N VAL A 3 -13.95 -14.80 -5.51
CA VAL A 3 -12.95 -15.63 -6.20
C VAL A 3 -11.82 -14.73 -6.72
N ILE A 4 -10.58 -15.15 -6.51
CA ILE A 4 -9.39 -14.51 -7.08
C ILE A 4 -8.88 -15.39 -8.22
N SER A 5 -8.68 -14.80 -9.40
CA SER A 5 -8.10 -15.48 -10.57
C SER A 5 -7.03 -14.61 -11.23
N GLN A 6 -5.84 -15.16 -11.44
CA GLN A 6 -4.67 -14.44 -11.96
C GLN A 6 -3.74 -15.41 -12.69
N ALA A 7 -3.33 -15.06 -13.90
CA ALA A 7 -2.20 -15.72 -14.56
C ALA A 7 -0.88 -15.26 -13.94
N ILE A 8 -0.03 -16.20 -13.57
CA ILE A 8 1.24 -15.98 -12.87
C ILE A 8 2.35 -16.69 -13.65
N THR A 9 3.39 -15.95 -13.97
CA THR A 9 4.58 -16.47 -14.64
C THR A 9 5.84 -15.99 -13.94
N ASP A 10 6.92 -16.75 -14.08
CA ASP A 10 8.24 -16.32 -13.68
C ASP A 10 8.80 -15.23 -14.63
N ILE A 11 10.03 -14.77 -14.35
CA ILE A 11 10.71 -13.76 -15.17
C ILE A 11 11.11 -14.28 -16.56
N ALA A 12 11.15 -15.60 -16.76
CA ALA A 12 11.38 -16.24 -18.05
C ALA A 12 10.08 -16.44 -18.85
N GLY A 13 8.92 -16.06 -18.28
CA GLY A 13 7.60 -16.27 -18.89
C GLY A 13 7.09 -17.70 -18.76
N THR A 14 7.71 -18.51 -17.90
CA THR A 14 7.24 -19.87 -17.59
C THR A 14 6.06 -19.78 -16.62
N PRO A 15 4.98 -20.55 -16.83
CA PRO A 15 3.89 -20.69 -15.86
C PRO A 15 4.39 -21.01 -14.46
N GLU A 16 3.91 -20.24 -13.46
CA GLU A 16 4.16 -20.53 -12.06
C GLU A 16 3.27 -21.70 -11.63
N VAL A 17 3.90 -22.77 -11.13
CA VAL A 17 3.21 -23.99 -10.68
C VAL A 17 3.52 -24.31 -9.22
N ASP A 18 3.99 -23.34 -8.43
CA ASP A 18 4.10 -23.51 -6.99
C ASP A 18 2.82 -23.08 -6.26
N SER A 19 2.60 -23.69 -5.10
CA SER A 19 1.42 -23.44 -4.29
C SER A 19 1.41 -22.02 -3.70
N ILE A 20 0.24 -21.38 -3.74
CA ILE A 20 -0.02 -20.06 -3.14
C ILE A 20 -0.96 -20.22 -1.96
N ARG A 21 -0.62 -19.60 -0.83
CA ARG A 21 -1.34 -19.79 0.43
C ARG A 21 -2.06 -18.52 0.87
N PHE A 22 -3.31 -18.66 1.28
CA PHE A 22 -4.15 -17.59 1.81
C PHE A 22 -4.52 -17.90 3.26
N ALA A 23 -4.51 -16.90 4.12
CA ALA A 23 -4.96 -17.04 5.51
C ALA A 23 -5.42 -15.70 6.06
N THR A 24 -6.23 -15.72 7.12
CA THR A 24 -6.42 -14.57 7.99
C THR A 24 -5.76 -14.85 9.35
N TYR A 25 -5.34 -13.79 10.04
CA TYR A 25 -4.77 -13.90 11.40
C TYR A 25 -5.75 -13.44 12.49
N ALA A 26 -6.93 -12.97 12.09
CA ALA A 26 -7.98 -12.57 13.01
C ALA A 26 -9.15 -13.55 12.88
N ILE A 27 -9.61 -14.07 14.02
CA ILE A 27 -10.92 -14.72 14.07
C ILE A 27 -11.98 -13.62 13.95
N ARG A 28 -12.91 -13.78 13.02
CA ARG A 28 -13.98 -12.81 12.77
C ARG A 28 -15.25 -13.49 12.32
N GLU A 29 -16.37 -12.78 12.43
CA GLU A 29 -17.62 -13.20 11.80
C GLU A 29 -17.48 -13.15 10.27
N SER A 30 -18.14 -14.07 9.55
CA SER A 30 -18.17 -14.03 8.08
C SER A 30 -18.90 -12.78 7.59
N ALA A 31 -18.60 -12.33 6.38
CA ALA A 31 -19.25 -11.15 5.81
C ALA A 31 -20.79 -11.29 5.73
N GLU A 32 -21.28 -12.53 5.69
CA GLU A 32 -22.71 -12.87 5.66
C GLU A 32 -23.35 -13.00 7.06
N GLY A 33 -22.58 -12.96 8.15
CA GLY A 33 -23.10 -13.10 9.51
C GLY A 33 -23.55 -14.51 9.89
N THR A 34 -23.15 -15.53 9.12
CA THR A 34 -23.63 -16.90 9.25
C THR A 34 -22.61 -17.86 9.85
N ALA A 35 -21.33 -17.48 9.89
CA ALA A 35 -20.23 -18.35 10.30
C ALA A 35 -19.07 -17.59 10.96
N LEU A 36 -18.14 -18.36 11.54
CA LEU A 36 -16.88 -17.86 12.09
C LEU A 36 -15.74 -18.13 11.10
N VAL A 37 -15.05 -17.09 10.67
CA VAL A 37 -13.79 -17.19 9.92
C VAL A 37 -12.65 -17.44 10.91
N THR A 38 -11.92 -18.53 10.70
CA THR A 38 -10.79 -18.94 11.54
C THR A 38 -9.46 -18.70 10.84
N THR A 39 -8.34 -18.84 11.56
CA THR A 39 -6.99 -18.61 11.02
C THR A 39 -6.45 -19.77 10.17
N LYS A 40 -7.33 -20.59 9.60
CA LYS A 40 -6.94 -21.74 8.79
C LYS A 40 -6.26 -21.26 7.51
N VAL A 41 -5.17 -21.93 7.13
CA VAL A 41 -4.48 -21.69 5.87
C VAL A 41 -5.16 -22.48 4.75
N HIS A 42 -5.49 -21.78 3.67
CA HIS A 42 -5.98 -22.34 2.43
C HIS A 42 -4.86 -22.30 1.39
N THR A 43 -4.59 -23.44 0.77
CA THR A 43 -3.55 -23.58 -0.26
C THR A 43 -4.22 -23.79 -1.60
N TYR A 44 -3.85 -22.99 -2.59
CA TYR A 44 -4.30 -23.09 -3.96
C TYR A 44 -3.10 -23.31 -4.86
N GLN A 45 -3.30 -24.15 -5.87
CA GLN A 45 -2.28 -24.55 -6.80
C GLN A 45 -2.68 -23.97 -8.16
N PRO A 46 -1.87 -23.10 -8.79
CA PRO A 46 -2.09 -22.73 -10.18
C PRO A 46 -2.16 -23.95 -11.09
N ASP A 47 -2.89 -23.84 -12.19
CA ASP A 47 -2.97 -24.89 -13.22
C ASP A 47 -1.70 -24.96 -14.09
N GLU A 48 -1.70 -25.84 -15.09
CA GLU A 48 -0.56 -26.05 -15.99
C GLU A 48 -0.20 -24.80 -16.81
N ASP A 49 -1.16 -23.88 -16.98
CA ASP A 49 -0.98 -22.60 -17.67
C ASP A 49 -0.59 -21.46 -16.70
N GLY A 50 -0.42 -21.76 -15.40
CA GLY A 50 -0.02 -20.81 -14.37
C GLY A 50 -1.17 -19.92 -13.91
N VAL A 51 -2.40 -20.31 -14.18
CA VAL A 51 -3.59 -19.58 -13.73
C VAL A 51 -3.93 -20.02 -12.32
N LEU A 52 -3.66 -19.15 -11.35
CA LEU A 52 -4.23 -19.27 -10.01
C LEU A 52 -5.73 -19.03 -10.11
N THR A 53 -6.54 -19.95 -9.57
CA THR A 53 -7.96 -19.72 -9.30
C THR A 53 -8.29 -20.22 -7.90
N THR A 54 -8.78 -19.32 -7.04
CA THR A 54 -9.20 -19.68 -5.69
C THR A 54 -10.63 -20.21 -5.67
N GLY A 55 -11.01 -20.84 -4.57
CA GLY A 55 -12.43 -20.97 -4.22
C GLY A 55 -12.99 -19.66 -3.68
N ASP A 56 -14.21 -19.73 -3.13
CA ASP A 56 -14.85 -18.61 -2.46
C ASP A 56 -14.11 -18.22 -1.18
N LEU A 57 -13.55 -17.00 -1.18
CA LEU A 57 -12.92 -16.39 -0.02
C LEU A 57 -13.88 -15.40 0.64
N ASP A 58 -13.89 -15.38 1.97
CA ASP A 58 -14.70 -14.42 2.72
C ASP A 58 -14.06 -13.01 2.68
N PRO A 59 -14.81 -11.95 2.33
CA PRO A 59 -14.30 -10.58 2.26
C PRO A 59 -13.69 -10.09 3.57
N GLY A 60 -12.58 -9.37 3.51
CA GLY A 60 -11.90 -8.79 4.66
C GLY A 60 -10.37 -8.96 4.66
N PRO A 61 -9.71 -8.62 5.78
CA PRO A 61 -8.25 -8.68 5.88
C PRO A 61 -7.70 -10.11 5.79
N ALA A 62 -6.72 -10.29 4.91
CA ALA A 62 -6.04 -11.56 4.68
C ALA A 62 -4.54 -11.36 4.44
N LYS A 63 -3.80 -12.47 4.40
CA LYS A 63 -2.46 -12.53 3.84
C LYS A 63 -2.39 -13.55 2.73
N VAL A 64 -1.70 -13.18 1.66
CA VAL A 64 -1.29 -14.09 0.59
C VAL A 64 0.21 -14.35 0.71
N MET A 65 0.60 -15.62 0.60
CA MET A 65 2.00 -16.05 0.60
C MET A 65 2.35 -16.67 -0.74
N ILE A 66 3.37 -16.11 -1.39
CA ILE A 66 3.92 -16.57 -2.67
C ILE A 66 5.41 -16.85 -2.44
N GLY A 67 5.81 -18.12 -2.56
CA GLY A 67 7.13 -18.57 -2.11
C GLY A 67 7.39 -18.22 -0.64
N ALA A 68 8.48 -17.49 -0.38
CA ALA A 68 8.88 -17.03 0.96
C ALA A 68 8.31 -15.66 1.36
N ARG A 69 7.60 -14.96 0.47
CA ARG A 69 7.05 -13.62 0.74
C ARG A 69 5.60 -13.68 1.16
N ALA A 70 5.21 -12.76 2.04
CA ALA A 70 3.84 -12.59 2.50
C ALA A 70 3.39 -11.14 2.29
N TYR A 71 2.19 -10.95 1.74
CA TYR A 71 1.57 -9.65 1.49
C TYR A 71 0.25 -9.57 2.25
N ALA A 72 0.00 -8.45 2.94
CA ALA A 72 -1.23 -8.22 3.69
C ALA A 72 -2.26 -7.54 2.79
N ILE A 73 -3.26 -8.29 2.33
CA ILE A 73 -4.24 -7.84 1.33
C ILE A 73 -5.62 -7.67 1.97
N GLU A 74 -6.45 -6.83 1.36
CA GLU A 74 -7.87 -6.72 1.67
C GLU A 74 -8.66 -7.45 0.58
N ILE A 75 -9.40 -8.51 0.93
CA ILE A 75 -10.27 -9.22 -0.02
C ILE A 75 -11.57 -8.43 -0.12
N PRO A 76 -11.90 -7.81 -1.27
CA PRO A 76 -13.15 -7.08 -1.42
C PRO A 76 -14.31 -8.07 -1.52
N ASP A 77 -15.54 -7.60 -1.27
CA ASP A 77 -16.73 -8.36 -1.62
C ASP A 77 -17.04 -8.18 -3.10
N SER A 78 -16.94 -9.25 -3.87
CA SER A 78 -17.11 -9.22 -5.32
C SER A 78 -17.80 -10.48 -5.84
N ALA A 79 -18.92 -10.29 -6.55
CA ALA A 79 -19.64 -11.37 -7.20
C ALA A 79 -18.94 -11.92 -8.46
N THR A 80 -17.90 -11.24 -8.94
CA THR A 80 -17.11 -11.66 -10.11
C THR A 80 -15.66 -11.93 -9.72
N PRO A 81 -14.94 -12.83 -10.42
CA PRO A 81 -13.53 -13.06 -10.19
C PRO A 81 -12.70 -11.77 -10.31
N ILE A 82 -11.76 -11.58 -9.39
CA ILE A 82 -10.85 -10.42 -9.37
C ILE A 82 -9.39 -10.84 -9.55
N GLN A 83 -8.55 -9.92 -10.00
CA GLN A 83 -7.11 -10.15 -10.16
C GLN A 83 -6.38 -10.00 -8.83
N LEU A 84 -5.33 -10.81 -8.62
CA LEU A 84 -4.53 -10.79 -7.39
C LEU A 84 -3.59 -9.59 -7.33
N TRP A 85 -2.99 -9.20 -8.46
CA TRP A 85 -1.95 -8.17 -8.49
C TRP A 85 -2.39 -6.82 -7.90
N PRO A 86 -3.57 -6.26 -8.24
CA PRO A 86 -4.02 -4.99 -7.66
C PRO A 86 -4.15 -5.05 -6.12
N LEU A 87 -4.48 -6.21 -5.55
CA LEU A 87 -4.57 -6.38 -4.10
C LEU A 87 -3.18 -6.37 -3.45
N ILE A 88 -2.19 -6.99 -4.09
CA ILE A 88 -0.79 -6.98 -3.65
C ILE A 88 -0.22 -5.56 -3.77
N GLU A 89 -0.45 -4.89 -4.90
CA GLU A 89 0.03 -3.53 -5.14
C GLU A 89 -0.50 -2.55 -4.08
N ALA A 90 -1.79 -2.62 -3.75
CA ALA A 90 -2.39 -1.81 -2.69
C ALA A 90 -1.80 -2.10 -1.30
N ALA A 91 -1.24 -3.29 -1.09
CA ALA A 91 -0.59 -3.71 0.15
C ALA A 91 0.88 -3.30 0.26
N LEU A 92 1.50 -2.90 -0.84
CA LEU A 92 2.90 -2.49 -0.82
C LEU A 92 3.01 -1.13 -0.11
N PRO A 93 4.04 -0.95 0.74
CA PRO A 93 4.30 0.37 1.28
C PRO A 93 4.53 1.32 0.12
N VAL A 94 3.84 2.46 0.14
CA VAL A 94 4.17 3.56 -0.77
C VAL A 94 5.67 3.81 -0.60
N PRO A 95 6.47 3.74 -1.68
CA PRO A 95 7.88 4.06 -1.56
C PRO A 95 7.93 5.41 -0.86
N ILE A 96 8.74 5.51 0.19
CA ILE A 96 9.01 6.79 0.86
C ILE A 96 9.20 7.78 -0.27
N SER A 97 8.20 8.65 -0.49
CA SER A 97 8.45 9.83 -1.29
C SER A 97 9.69 10.39 -0.62
N GLU A 98 10.72 10.73 -1.38
CA GLU A 98 11.70 11.65 -0.85
C GLU A 98 10.90 12.89 -0.43
N GLU A 99 10.41 12.90 0.82
CA GLU A 99 10.26 14.14 1.55
C GLU A 99 11.63 14.76 1.34
N ALA A 100 11.65 15.91 0.67
CA ALA A 100 12.84 16.72 0.60
C ALA A 100 13.18 17.12 2.05
N THR A 101 13.79 16.19 2.79
CA THR A 101 14.14 16.25 4.21
C THR A 101 15.22 17.29 4.46
N ALA A 102 15.83 17.80 3.38
CA ALA A 102 16.75 18.91 3.41
C ALA A 102 16.53 19.81 2.19
N VAL A 103 16.23 21.09 2.45
CA VAL A 103 16.53 22.15 1.49
C VAL A 103 18.04 22.30 1.45
N ARG A 104 18.67 21.87 0.34
CA ARG A 104 20.09 22.18 0.12
C ARG A 104 20.21 23.64 -0.24
N ASN A 105 20.68 24.43 0.72
CA ASN A 105 21.03 25.82 0.50
C ASN A 105 22.32 25.89 -0.34
N GLY A 106 22.17 26.05 -1.66
CA GLY A 106 23.28 26.25 -2.60
C GLY A 106 23.98 27.61 -2.51
N GLY A 107 23.82 28.33 -1.39
CA GLY A 107 24.36 29.68 -1.17
C GLY A 107 23.35 30.83 -1.32
N GLY A 108 22.05 30.53 -1.32
CA GLY A 108 20.98 31.49 -1.66
C GLY A 108 20.29 32.18 -0.48
N PHE A 109 20.37 31.63 0.73
CA PHE A 109 19.83 32.28 1.94
C PHE A 109 20.82 32.14 3.10
N ALA A 110 20.95 33.12 3.97
CA ALA A 110 21.72 33.06 5.20
C ALA A 110 20.90 32.48 6.37
N ARG A 111 19.57 32.60 6.36
CA ARG A 111 18.69 32.29 7.51
C ARG A 111 17.34 31.74 7.07
N GLY A 112 16.73 30.92 7.93
CA GLY A 112 15.35 30.47 7.82
C GLY A 112 14.57 30.85 9.08
N GLN A 113 13.38 31.42 8.94
CA GLN A 113 12.54 31.82 10.07
C GLN A 113 11.09 31.37 9.86
N VAL A 114 10.53 30.72 10.87
CA VAL A 114 9.11 30.32 10.91
C VAL A 114 8.33 31.40 11.65
N MET A 115 7.23 31.88 11.06
CA MET A 115 6.38 32.91 11.67
C MET A 115 4.93 32.81 11.15
N THR A 116 3.98 33.40 11.85
CA THR A 116 2.58 33.44 11.45
C THR A 116 2.34 34.47 10.34
N ALA A 117 1.22 34.36 9.62
CA ALA A 117 0.83 35.35 8.61
C ALA A 117 0.67 36.78 9.20
N ALA A 118 0.25 36.88 10.47
CA ALA A 118 0.14 38.15 11.18
C ALA A 118 1.52 38.77 11.47
N GLU A 119 2.50 37.95 11.88
CA GLU A 119 3.87 38.39 12.13
C GLU A 119 4.59 38.81 10.84
N TYR A 120 4.39 38.06 9.75
CA TYR A 120 4.95 38.41 8.45
C TYR A 120 4.38 39.72 7.90
N SER A 121 3.07 39.92 8.00
CA SER A 121 2.41 41.16 7.57
C SER A 121 2.71 42.36 8.48
N ALA A 122 3.08 42.11 9.73
CA ALA A 122 3.55 43.12 10.68
C ALA A 122 5.04 43.48 10.52
N LEU A 123 5.79 42.85 9.59
CA LEU A 123 7.10 43.33 9.15
C LEU A 123 6.92 44.66 8.41
N THR A 124 6.74 45.74 9.17
CA THR A 124 6.59 47.09 8.64
C THR A 124 7.89 47.50 7.94
N SER A 125 7.75 47.94 6.70
CA SER A 125 8.65 48.52 5.69
C SER A 125 9.89 49.37 6.10
N VAL A 126 10.41 49.32 7.32
CA VAL A 126 11.66 49.99 7.74
C VAL A 126 12.91 49.15 7.43
N THR A 127 12.71 47.87 7.17
CA THR A 127 13.73 46.97 6.62
C THR A 127 13.02 46.07 5.64
N THR A 128 13.30 46.22 4.34
CA THR A 128 13.04 45.18 3.34
C THR A 128 13.30 43.82 3.98
N PRO A 129 12.40 42.82 3.84
CA PRO A 129 12.68 41.47 4.34
C PRO A 129 14.09 41.11 3.93
N ASP A 130 14.94 40.78 4.90
CA ASP A 130 16.37 40.56 4.65
C ASP A 130 16.48 39.60 3.45
N PRO A 131 17.09 40.01 2.33
CA PRO A 131 17.10 39.20 1.12
C PRO A 131 17.85 37.88 1.31
N GLY A 132 18.63 37.75 2.39
CA GLY A 132 19.22 36.48 2.83
C GLY A 132 18.32 35.63 3.73
N SER A 133 17.07 36.01 4.00
CA SER A 133 16.20 35.29 4.93
C SER A 133 15.00 34.67 4.20
N MET A 134 14.86 33.34 4.34
CA MET A 134 13.68 32.61 3.88
C MET A 134 12.65 32.53 5.02
N PHE A 135 11.42 32.97 4.74
CA PHE A 135 10.32 32.98 5.70
C PHE A 135 9.33 31.85 5.41
N PHE A 136 9.08 31.00 6.41
CA PHE A 136 8.06 29.95 6.35
C PHE A 136 6.84 30.42 7.13
N VAL A 137 5.77 30.73 6.42
CA VAL A 137 4.53 31.29 7.00
C VAL A 137 3.53 30.16 7.25
N TYR A 138 3.00 30.09 8.48
CA TYR A 138 1.97 29.13 8.90
C TYR A 138 0.74 29.81 9.49
#